data_AF-A0A0F8HN11-F1
#
_entry.id   AF-A0A0F8HN11-F1
#
_cell.length_a   1.000
_cell.length_b   1.000
_cell.length_c   1.000
_cell.angle_alpha   90.00
_cell.angle_beta   90.00
_cell.angle_gamma   90.00
#
_symmetry.space_group_name_H-M   'P 1'
#
loop_
_entity.id
_entity.type
_entity.pdbx_description
1 polymer ?
#
loop_
_entity_poly.entity_id
_entity_poly.type
_entity_poly.pdbx_seq_one_letter_code
_entity_poly.pdbx_strand_id
1 'polypeptide(L)'
;MKIESDDEFGDLDNVKINGATLTITNEDTFTLTRDDEVEIGQGMFFKVADTAASDLRYYPFVEKTIGGEVVDDDEDDDNVTEPVDNDTEVEEPTEEPTEEPTEGPTTEEPTEEPTEADSSTPGFGVVLGLVGLLAVVYLVRRNN
;
A
#
# COMPACT_ATOMS: atom_id res chain seq x y z
N MET A 1 19.00 -12.03 -23.30
CA MET A 1 17.53 -12.04 -23.15
C MET A 1 16.99 -10.71 -23.64
N LYS A 2 15.82 -10.71 -24.27
CA LYS A 2 15.08 -9.51 -24.67
C LYS A 2 13.69 -9.63 -24.03
N ILE A 3 13.18 -8.51 -23.51
CA ILE A 3 11.83 -8.43 -22.96
C ILE A 3 10.91 -7.93 -24.07
N GLU A 4 9.79 -8.59 -24.27
CA GLU A 4 8.77 -8.26 -25.26
C GLU A 4 7.46 -7.82 -24.56
N SER A 5 6.56 -7.19 -25.30
CA SER A 5 5.29 -6.69 -24.74
C SER A 5 4.27 -7.79 -24.42
N ASP A 6 4.48 -8.98 -24.96
CA ASP A 6 3.69 -10.19 -24.73
C ASP A 6 4.34 -11.14 -23.72
N ASP A 7 5.45 -10.74 -23.09
CA ASP A 7 6.01 -11.48 -21.96
C ASP A 7 5.11 -11.35 -20.73
N GLU A 8 5.04 -12.43 -19.94
CA GLU A 8 4.32 -12.50 -18.67
C GLU A 8 5.28 -12.90 -17.55
N PHE A 9 5.14 -12.27 -16.38
CA PHE A 9 6.01 -12.48 -15.22
C PHE A 9 5.19 -12.85 -13.98
N GLY A 10 4.60 -14.05 -13.98
CA GLY A 10 3.66 -14.45 -12.92
C GLY A 10 2.36 -13.65 -13.05
N ASP A 11 1.89 -13.08 -11.95
CA ASP A 11 0.70 -12.22 -11.95
C ASP A 11 0.98 -10.80 -12.49
N LEU A 12 2.24 -10.48 -12.81
CA LEU A 12 2.63 -9.27 -13.54
C LEU A 12 2.66 -9.56 -15.06
N ASP A 13 1.49 -9.49 -15.69
CA ASP A 13 1.21 -9.99 -17.04
C ASP A 13 0.97 -8.90 -18.10
N ASN A 14 1.00 -7.62 -17.74
CA ASN A 14 0.86 -6.50 -18.67
C ASN A 14 2.13 -5.68 -18.80
N VAL A 15 2.98 -6.04 -19.77
CA VAL A 15 4.27 -5.41 -20.00
C VAL A 15 4.16 -4.22 -20.95
N LYS A 16 4.64 -3.05 -20.49
CA LYS A 16 4.80 -1.84 -21.31
C LYS A 16 6.26 -1.41 -21.37
N ILE A 17 6.79 -1.35 -22.59
CA ILE A 17 8.16 -0.94 -22.87
C ILE A 17 8.17 0.53 -23.29
N ASN A 18 8.61 1.40 -22.38
CA ASN A 18 8.60 2.86 -22.54
C ASN A 18 10.03 3.39 -22.72
N GLY A 19 10.67 3.03 -23.85
CA GLY A 19 12.06 3.39 -24.11
C GLY A 19 13.01 2.70 -23.12
N ALA A 20 13.57 3.45 -22.18
CA ALA A 20 14.49 2.93 -21.16
C ALA A 20 13.78 2.40 -19.89
N THR A 21 12.45 2.57 -19.78
CA THR A 21 11.66 2.17 -18.61
C THR A 21 10.74 1.01 -18.96
N LEU A 22 10.66 0.02 -18.08
CA LEU A 22 9.63 -1.02 -18.10
C LEU A 22 8.54 -0.66 -17.08
N THR A 23 7.29 -0.79 -17.48
CA THR A 23 6.13 -0.75 -16.58
C THR A 23 5.39 -2.06 -16.72
N ILE A 24 5.36 -2.86 -15.67
CA ILE A 24 4.70 -4.15 -15.66
C ILE A 24 3.61 -4.09 -14.59
N THR A 25 2.38 -4.42 -14.95
CA THR A 25 1.21 -4.39 -14.06
C THR A 25 0.46 -5.71 -14.17
N ASN A 26 -0.32 -6.05 -13.15
CA ASN A 26 -1.32 -7.11 -13.22
C ASN A 26 -2.57 -6.62 -13.98
N GLU A 27 -3.14 -7.45 -14.87
CA GLU A 27 -4.42 -7.16 -15.54
C GLU A 27 -5.63 -7.44 -14.65
N ASP A 28 -5.53 -8.48 -13.83
CA ASP A 28 -6.62 -8.98 -12.99
C ASP A 28 -6.50 -8.57 -11.52
N THR A 29 -7.53 -8.88 -10.74
CA THR A 29 -7.52 -8.61 -9.29
C THR A 29 -6.47 -9.45 -8.58
N PHE A 30 -5.51 -8.79 -7.95
CA PHE A 30 -4.52 -9.43 -7.10
C PHE A 30 -5.01 -9.48 -5.64
N THR A 31 -5.16 -10.68 -5.07
CA THR A 31 -5.70 -10.86 -3.71
C THR A 31 -4.59 -11.15 -2.71
N LEU A 32 -4.47 -10.30 -1.68
CA LEU A 32 -3.59 -10.55 -0.53
C LEU A 32 -4.27 -11.51 0.45
N THR A 33 -4.19 -12.80 0.14
CA THR A 33 -4.66 -13.88 1.03
C THR A 33 -3.94 -13.77 2.37
N ARG A 34 -4.71 -13.74 3.47
CA ARG A 34 -4.14 -13.65 4.83
C ARG A 34 -3.50 -14.98 5.23
N ASP A 35 -2.52 -14.89 6.13
CA ASP A 35 -1.71 -16.04 6.58
C ASP A 35 -1.05 -16.81 5.43
N ASP A 36 -0.57 -16.08 4.41
CA ASP A 36 -0.06 -16.69 3.19
C ASP A 36 1.15 -15.94 2.62
N GLU A 37 1.85 -16.61 1.72
CA GLU A 37 2.85 -16.06 0.81
C GLU A 37 2.26 -16.01 -0.59
N VAL A 38 2.00 -14.79 -1.08
CA VAL A 38 1.35 -14.58 -2.38
C VAL A 38 2.41 -14.19 -3.39
N GLU A 39 2.61 -15.01 -4.43
CA GLU A 39 3.55 -14.73 -5.51
C GLU A 39 3.12 -13.48 -6.28
N ILE A 40 4.06 -12.56 -6.49
CA ILE A 40 3.89 -11.43 -7.40
C ILE A 40 4.38 -11.85 -8.78
N GLY A 41 5.56 -12.47 -8.81
CA GLY A 41 6.19 -13.00 -10.02
C GLY A 41 7.71 -13.00 -9.94
N GLN A 42 8.35 -13.93 -10.65
CA GLN A 42 9.81 -14.03 -10.78
C GLN A 42 10.53 -14.07 -9.42
N GLY A 43 10.00 -14.84 -8.47
CA GLY A 43 10.57 -14.99 -7.13
C GLY A 43 10.32 -13.81 -6.20
N MET A 44 9.51 -12.83 -6.59
CA MET A 44 8.99 -11.80 -5.69
C MET A 44 7.65 -12.24 -5.11
N PHE A 45 7.45 -11.99 -3.82
CA PHE A 45 6.27 -12.41 -3.06
C PHE A 45 5.83 -11.31 -2.10
N PHE A 46 4.57 -11.35 -1.66
CA PHE A 46 4.12 -10.70 -0.43
C PHE A 46 4.00 -11.73 0.70
N LYS A 47 4.56 -11.43 1.87
CA LYS A 47 4.17 -12.10 3.11
C LYS A 47 3.00 -11.35 3.73
N VAL A 48 1.87 -12.02 3.93
CA VAL A 48 0.66 -11.44 4.51
C VAL A 48 0.43 -12.03 5.89
N ALA A 49 0.24 -11.17 6.90
CA ALA A 49 0.04 -11.61 8.27
C ALA A 49 -1.34 -12.28 8.48
N ASP A 50 -1.41 -13.23 9.42
CA ASP A 50 -2.67 -13.67 10.01
C ASP A 50 -3.23 -12.56 10.91
N THR A 51 -4.20 -11.82 10.41
CA THR A 51 -4.88 -10.74 11.13
C THR A 51 -6.39 -10.82 10.95
N ALA A 52 -7.14 -10.14 11.83
CA ALA A 52 -8.57 -9.98 11.66
C ALA A 52 -8.90 -9.30 10.31
N ALA A 53 -10.11 -9.50 9.80
CA ALA A 53 -10.53 -8.94 8.51
C ALA A 53 -10.49 -7.40 8.44
N SER A 54 -10.51 -6.72 9.60
CA SER A 54 -10.40 -5.26 9.73
C SER A 54 -8.99 -4.73 9.51
N ASP A 55 -7.97 -5.59 9.62
CA ASP A 55 -6.57 -5.21 9.53
C ASP A 55 -5.92 -5.93 8.35
N LEU A 56 -4.95 -5.26 7.73
CA LEU A 56 -4.13 -5.83 6.66
C LEU A 56 -2.69 -5.35 6.86
N ARG A 57 -1.79 -6.30 7.09
CA ARG A 57 -0.35 -6.05 7.23
C ARG A 57 0.41 -7.04 6.36
N TYR A 58 1.27 -6.52 5.50
CA TYR A 58 2.06 -7.29 4.55
C TYR A 58 3.36 -6.57 4.23
N TYR A 59 4.33 -7.30 3.68
CA TYR A 59 5.56 -6.73 3.11
C TYR A 59 6.02 -7.56 1.91
N PRO A 60 6.67 -6.94 0.92
CA PRO A 60 7.26 -7.67 -0.20
C PRO A 60 8.61 -8.29 0.20
N PHE A 61 8.93 -9.44 -0.37
CA PHE A 61 10.26 -10.05 -0.29
C PHE A 61 10.64 -10.73 -1.61
N VAL A 62 11.93 -11.07 -1.75
CA VAL A 62 12.45 -11.83 -2.90
C VAL A 62 13.10 -13.11 -2.40
N GLU A 63 12.72 -14.24 -3.01
CA GLU A 63 13.36 -15.53 -2.77
C GLU A 63 14.54 -15.72 -3.74
N LYS A 64 15.66 -16.23 -3.23
CA LYS A 64 16.85 -16.53 -4.03
C LYS A 64 17.46 -17.84 -3.60
N THR A 65 17.77 -18.70 -4.56
CA THR A 65 18.64 -19.86 -4.33
C THR A 65 20.11 -19.40 -4.40
N ILE A 66 20.88 -19.67 -3.36
CA ILE A 66 22.33 -19.46 -3.38
C ILE A 66 22.97 -20.75 -3.90
N GLY A 67 23.61 -20.68 -5.06
CA GLY A 67 24.38 -21.81 -5.59
C GLY A 67 25.68 -21.97 -4.81
N GLY A 68 25.70 -22.93 -3.88
CA GLY A 68 26.90 -23.43 -3.23
C GLY A 68 27.07 -24.91 -3.57
N GLU A 69 28.25 -25.28 -4.05
CA GLU A 69 28.72 -26.65 -4.11
C GLU A 69 28.42 -27.35 -2.77
N VAL A 70 27.82 -28.54 -2.82
CA VAL A 70 27.80 -29.43 -1.66
C VAL A 70 29.26 -29.71 -1.33
N VAL A 71 29.80 -28.99 -0.34
CA VAL A 71 30.91 -29.55 0.41
C VAL A 71 30.31 -30.78 1.07
N ASP A 72 30.82 -31.95 0.69
CA ASP A 72 30.58 -33.19 1.42
C ASP A 72 31.01 -32.93 2.86
N ASP A 73 30.05 -32.55 3.70
CA ASP A 73 30.24 -32.43 5.15
C ASP A 73 30.25 -33.87 5.64
N ASP A 74 31.47 -34.43 5.74
CA ASP A 74 31.73 -35.60 6.57
C ASP A 74 31.10 -35.32 7.95
N GLU A 75 30.20 -36.21 8.37
CA GLU A 75 29.48 -36.15 9.64
C GLU A 75 30.44 -35.86 10.81
N ASP A 76 30.41 -34.64 11.35
CA ASP A 76 30.77 -34.39 12.74
C ASP A 76 29.82 -33.32 13.32
N ASP A 77 28.88 -33.84 14.11
CA ASP A 77 27.95 -33.18 15.01
C ASP A 77 28.67 -32.18 15.94
N ASP A 78 28.53 -30.88 15.67
CA ASP A 78 28.66 -29.83 16.68
C ASP A 78 27.85 -28.59 16.24
N ASN A 79 26.58 -28.53 16.65
CA ASN A 79 25.80 -27.30 16.65
C ASN A 79 26.41 -26.29 17.62
N VAL A 80 27.42 -25.54 17.16
CA VAL A 80 27.90 -24.32 17.79
C VAL A 80 27.30 -23.14 17.03
N THR A 81 26.22 -22.60 17.58
CA THR A 81 25.66 -21.31 17.17
C THR A 81 26.56 -20.21 17.75
N GLU A 82 27.59 -19.79 17.02
CA GLU A 82 28.27 -18.54 17.34
C GLU A 82 27.38 -17.36 16.90
N PRO A 83 27.08 -16.39 17.78
CA PRO A 83 26.43 -15.17 17.33
C PRO A 83 27.39 -14.42 16.41
N VAL A 84 26.99 -14.21 15.16
CA VAL A 84 27.66 -13.24 14.29
C VAL A 84 27.33 -11.86 14.85
N ASP A 85 28.25 -11.27 15.60
CA ASP A 85 28.21 -9.87 16.01
C ASP A 85 28.21 -8.99 14.75
N ASN A 86 27.02 -8.66 14.27
CA ASN A 86 26.84 -7.69 13.22
C ASN A 86 26.90 -6.29 13.87
N ASP A 87 28.12 -5.84 14.17
CA ASP A 87 28.43 -4.48 14.62
C ASP A 87 28.12 -3.50 13.48
N THR A 88 26.84 -3.16 13.31
CA THR A 88 26.41 -2.03 12.50
C THR A 88 26.34 -0.82 13.43
N GLU A 89 27.34 0.04 13.31
CA GLU A 89 27.42 1.36 13.94
C GLU A 89 26.12 2.13 13.62
N VAL A 90 25.32 2.38 14.66
CA VAL A 90 24.13 3.23 14.59
C VAL A 90 24.62 4.67 14.57
N GLU A 91 24.74 5.25 13.38
CA GLU A 91 24.82 6.70 13.21
C GLU A 91 23.49 7.30 13.69
N GLU A 92 23.50 8.02 14.82
CA GLU A 92 22.33 8.76 15.29
C GLU A 92 21.93 9.83 14.25
N PRO A 93 20.63 10.01 13.94
CA PRO A 93 20.22 11.03 13.00
C PRO A 93 20.49 12.42 13.59
N THR A 94 21.28 13.21 12.87
CA THR A 94 21.48 14.63 13.13
C THR A 94 20.14 15.36 13.04
N GLU A 95 19.79 16.12 14.07
CA GLU A 95 18.55 16.91 14.10
C GLU A 95 18.54 17.99 13.00
N GLU A 96 17.53 17.93 12.14
CA GLU A 96 17.23 18.96 11.12
C GLU A 96 16.57 20.20 11.76
N PRO A 97 16.74 21.41 11.18
CA PRO A 97 16.32 22.66 11.80
C PRO A 97 14.80 22.84 11.82
N THR A 98 14.32 23.46 12.90
CA THR A 98 12.95 23.97 13.06
C THR A 98 12.71 25.14 12.10
N GLU A 99 11.89 24.95 11.08
CA GLU A 99 11.35 26.03 10.25
C GLU A 99 10.05 26.56 10.88
N GLU A 100 10.05 27.84 11.29
CA GLU A 100 8.84 28.53 11.76
C GLU A 100 7.86 28.81 10.60
N PRO A 101 6.53 28.86 10.85
CA PRO A 101 5.57 29.11 9.79
C PRO A 101 5.62 30.57 9.33
N THR A 102 5.96 30.77 8.06
CA THR A 102 5.76 32.05 7.37
C THR A 102 4.27 32.22 7.05
N GLU A 103 3.65 33.29 7.56
CA GLU A 103 2.27 33.64 7.24
C GLU A 103 2.12 34.03 5.76
N GLY A 104 1.27 33.29 5.05
CA GLY A 104 0.86 33.61 3.68
C GLY A 104 -0.23 34.68 3.63
N PRO A 105 -0.40 35.37 2.49
CA PRO A 105 -1.30 36.52 2.37
C PRO A 105 -2.79 36.14 2.40
N THR A 106 -3.56 36.91 3.17
CA THR A 106 -5.02 36.99 3.09
C THR A 106 -5.45 37.33 1.66
N THR A 107 -6.27 36.48 1.04
CA THR A 107 -6.95 36.77 -0.23
C THR A 107 -8.45 36.85 0.05
N GLU A 108 -9.05 37.97 -0.30
CA GLU A 108 -10.48 38.25 -0.10
C GLU A 108 -11.37 37.41 -1.03
N GLU A 109 -12.54 37.01 -0.51
CA GLU A 109 -13.54 36.20 -1.22
C GLU A 109 -14.22 36.98 -2.36
N PRO A 110 -14.53 36.32 -3.49
CA PRO A 110 -15.65 36.71 -4.32
C PRO A 110 -16.89 35.88 -3.98
N THR A 111 -17.96 36.58 -3.62
CA THR A 111 -19.35 36.11 -3.60
C THR A 111 -19.81 35.66 -4.98
N GLU A 112 -20.26 34.41 -5.13
CA GLU A 112 -21.08 33.95 -6.28
C GLU A 112 -22.09 32.84 -5.83
N GLU A 113 -23.24 32.81 -6.49
CA GLU A 113 -24.55 32.19 -6.19
C GLU A 113 -24.63 30.64 -6.17
N PRO A 114 -25.73 30.01 -5.66
CA PRO A 114 -25.77 28.56 -5.46
C PRO A 114 -26.05 27.82 -6.77
N THR A 115 -25.21 26.85 -7.11
CA THR A 115 -25.50 25.85 -8.17
C THR A 115 -25.32 24.44 -7.60
N GLU A 116 -26.28 23.60 -7.96
CA GLU A 116 -26.59 22.22 -7.53
C GLU A 116 -25.39 21.28 -7.38
N ALA A 117 -25.42 20.45 -6.33
CA ALA A 117 -24.38 19.49 -5.99
C ALA A 117 -24.68 18.08 -6.53
N ASP A 118 -23.82 17.59 -7.44
CA ASP A 118 -23.68 16.17 -7.73
C ASP A 118 -22.51 15.57 -6.93
N SER A 119 -22.75 14.38 -6.40
CA SER A 119 -22.04 13.74 -5.30
C SER A 119 -20.70 13.08 -5.66
N SER A 120 -19.70 13.22 -4.76
CA SER A 120 -18.91 12.14 -4.11
C SER A 120 -17.38 12.32 -4.09
N THR A 121 -16.82 12.44 -2.89
CA THR A 121 -15.42 12.12 -2.50
C THR A 121 -15.41 11.92 -0.96
N PRO A 122 -14.64 10.96 -0.42
CA PRO A 122 -15.09 10.08 0.66
C PRO A 122 -14.84 10.62 2.06
N GLY A 123 -15.85 10.50 2.92
CA GLY A 123 -15.84 10.89 4.33
C GLY A 123 -17.09 11.72 4.69
N PHE A 124 -18.18 11.05 5.09
CA PHE A 124 -19.47 11.62 5.56
C PHE A 124 -20.43 12.19 4.50
N GLY A 125 -20.80 11.38 3.49
CA GLY A 125 -21.77 11.75 2.45
C GLY A 125 -23.25 11.67 2.86
N VAL A 126 -23.89 12.84 3.06
CA VAL A 126 -25.26 13.34 2.71
C VAL A 126 -26.53 12.44 2.77
N VAL A 127 -26.50 11.13 3.01
CA VAL A 127 -27.73 10.31 2.94
C VAL A 127 -28.61 10.41 4.21
N LEU A 128 -28.10 10.96 5.33
CA LEU A 128 -28.89 11.15 6.55
C LEU A 128 -29.64 12.50 6.63
N GLY A 129 -29.36 13.44 5.73
CA GLY A 129 -29.98 14.78 5.77
C GLY A 129 -31.46 14.81 5.36
N LEU A 130 -31.83 14.06 4.32
CA LEU A 130 -33.18 14.14 3.73
C LEU A 130 -34.25 13.46 4.58
N VAL A 131 -33.95 12.33 5.24
CA VAL A 131 -34.90 11.63 6.12
C VAL A 131 -35.17 12.47 7.38
N GLY A 132 -34.13 13.09 7.94
CA GLY A 132 -34.26 13.98 9.10
C GLY A 132 -35.14 15.20 8.80
N LEU A 133 -34.93 15.85 7.64
CA LEU A 133 -35.72 17.01 7.24
C LEU A 133 -37.20 16.66 7.01
N LEU A 134 -37.50 15.52 6.37
CA LEU A 134 -38.89 15.05 6.20
C LEU A 134 -39.58 14.75 7.54
N ALA A 135 -38.86 14.21 8.52
CA ALA A 135 -39.41 13.95 9.85
C ALA A 135 -39.80 15.25 10.58
N VAL A 136 -38.98 16.30 10.48
CA VAL A 136 -39.28 17.61 11.10
C VAL A 136 -40.49 18.28 10.45
N VAL A 137 -40.58 18.26 9.11
CA VAL A 137 -41.74 18.81 8.38
C VAL A 137 -43.03 18.05 8.71
N TYR A 138 -42.97 16.72 8.81
CA TYR A 138 -44.12 15.91 9.21
C TYR A 138 -44.61 16.24 10.63
N LEU A 139 -43.68 16.44 11.56
CA LEU A 139 -44.01 16.76 12.96
C LEU A 139 -44.67 18.14 13.09
N VAL A 140 -44.17 19.14 12.37
CA VAL A 140 -44.77 20.50 12.34
C VAL A 140 -46.18 20.47 11.73
N ARG A 141 -46.41 19.69 10.66
CA ARG A 141 -47.73 19.58 10.03
C ARG A 141 -48.76 18.80 10.84
N ARG A 142 -48.32 17.87 11.71
CA ARG A 142 -49.20 17.11 12.61
C ARG A 142 -49.68 17.92 13.81
N ASN A 143 -48.92 18.94 14.22
CA ASN A 143 -49.20 19.74 15.42
C ASN A 143 -49.96 21.05 15.12
N ASN A 144 -50.53 21.18 13.92
CA ASN A 144 -51.33 22.31 13.44
C ASN A 144 -52.65 21.80 12.87
#